data_AF-A0A1F6GS82-F1
#
_entry.id   AF-A0A1F6GS82-F1
#
_cell.length_a   1.000
_cell.length_b   1.000
_cell.length_c   1.000
_cell.angle_alpha   90.00
_cell.angle_beta   90.00
_cell.angle_gamma   90.00
#
_symmetry.space_group_name_H-M   'P 1'
#
loop_
_entity.id
_entity.type
_entity.pdbx_description
1 polymer ?
#
loop_
_entity_poly.entity_id
_entity_poly.type
_entity_poly.pdbx_seq_one_letter_code
_entity_poly.pdbx_strand_id
1 'polypeptide(L)'
;MEEEMEIKGFAQNLAEYMAKLSNKYYSDRWMVQLEFELWRELVEDPEMLDNEELEKLVKLKDQAEGWVLMNYDSGALEFMSLPKWQSYYQKHKPF
;
A
#
# COMPACT_ATOMS: atom_id res chain seq x y z
N MET A 1 -11.92 18.49 -10.71
CA MET A 1 -11.37 18.79 -9.37
C MET A 1 -11.10 17.45 -8.75
N GLU A 2 -9.84 17.00 -8.77
CA GLU A 2 -9.44 15.82 -8.02
C GLU A 2 -9.36 16.26 -6.56
N GLU A 3 -10.32 15.81 -5.75
CA GLU A 3 -10.26 15.99 -4.30
C GLU A 3 -9.01 15.26 -3.81
N GLU A 4 -8.05 16.00 -3.25
CA GLU A 4 -6.98 15.43 -2.43
C GLU A 4 -7.67 14.71 -1.27
N MET A 5 -7.80 13.39 -1.39
CA MET A 5 -8.39 12.56 -0.34
C MET A 5 -7.41 12.48 0.83
N GLU A 6 -7.64 13.29 1.86
CA GLU A 6 -6.97 13.13 3.16
C GLU A 6 -7.15 11.69 3.67
N ILE A 7 -6.04 11.02 3.96
CA ILE A 7 -6.03 9.67 4.53
C ILE A 7 -6.68 9.71 5.92
N LYS A 8 -7.92 9.21 6.03
CA LYS A 8 -8.68 9.12 7.27
C LYS A 8 -9.38 7.76 7.37
N GLY A 9 -9.68 7.32 8.59
CA GLY A 9 -10.44 6.09 8.82
C GLY A 9 -9.69 4.83 8.35
N PHE A 10 -10.34 3.98 7.55
CA PHE A 10 -9.74 2.71 7.11
C PHE A 10 -8.45 2.88 6.28
N ALA A 11 -8.36 3.94 5.47
CA ALA A 11 -7.14 4.26 4.73
C ALA A 11 -5.95 4.56 5.66
N GLN A 12 -6.21 5.20 6.80
CA GLN A 12 -5.17 5.48 7.80
C GLN A 12 -4.67 4.18 8.46
N ASN A 13 -5.59 3.29 8.84
CA ASN A 13 -5.20 1.99 9.41
C ASN A 13 -4.35 1.17 8.44
N LEU A 14 -4.67 1.23 7.15
CA LEU A 14 -3.87 0.59 6.09
C LEU A 14 -2.48 1.24 5.99
N ALA A 15 -2.41 2.57 5.91
CA ALA A 15 -1.13 3.30 5.83
C ALA A 15 -0.21 3.01 7.02
N GLU A 16 -0.75 3.03 8.24
CA GLU A 16 0.00 2.73 9.47
C GLU A 16 0.51 1.29 9.46
N TYR A 17 -0.28 0.34 8.96
CA TYR A 17 0.15 -1.04 8.89
C TYR A 17 1.21 -1.28 7.81
N MET A 18 1.08 -0.65 6.64
CA MET A 18 2.11 -0.67 5.59
C MET A 18 3.44 -0.10 6.12
N ALA A 19 3.40 1.04 6.82
CA ALA A 19 4.58 1.61 7.47
C ALA A 19 5.17 0.68 8.54
N LYS A 20 4.34 -0.05 9.29
CA LYS A 20 4.82 -1.06 10.25
C LYS A 20 5.58 -2.19 9.54
N LEU A 21 5.04 -2.71 8.43
CA LEU A 21 5.71 -3.75 7.63
C LEU A 21 7.03 -3.21 7.04
N SER A 22 7.03 -1.97 6.56
CA SER A 22 8.24 -1.26 6.11
C SER A 22 9.35 -1.29 7.17
N ASN A 23 9.02 -0.87 8.39
CA ASN A 23 9.99 -0.84 9.48
C ASN A 23 10.47 -2.24 9.88
N LYS A 24 9.61 -3.26 9.82
CA LYS A 24 9.95 -4.64 10.19
C LYS A 24 10.93 -5.27 9.19
N TYR A 25 10.65 -5.17 7.90
CA TYR A 25 11.38 -5.93 6.87
C TYR A 25 12.45 -5.11 6.15
N TYR A 26 12.31 -3.79 6.12
CA TYR A 26 13.12 -2.93 5.28
C TYR A 26 13.89 -1.86 6.07
N SER A 27 13.76 -1.85 7.41
CA SER A 27 14.45 -0.92 8.33
C SER A 27 14.26 0.57 8.02
N ASP A 28 13.27 0.92 7.21
CA ASP A 28 12.92 2.29 6.83
C ASP A 28 11.42 2.53 7.08
N ARG A 29 11.05 3.76 7.46
CA ARG A 29 9.65 4.14 7.67
C ARG A 29 8.85 4.16 6.37
N TRP A 30 9.51 4.33 5.23
CA TRP A 30 8.88 4.19 3.93
C TRP A 30 9.93 3.84 2.87
N MET A 31 10.13 2.55 2.61
CA MET A 31 10.95 2.13 1.49
C MET A 31 10.39 2.72 0.18
N VAL A 32 11.28 3.20 -0.71
CA VAL A 32 10.89 3.58 -2.07
C VAL A 32 10.21 2.39 -2.74
N GLN A 33 9.01 2.60 -3.27
CA GLN A 33 8.12 1.61 -3.90
C GLN A 33 7.51 0.58 -2.95
N LEU A 34 7.47 0.84 -1.63
CA LEU A 34 6.83 -0.04 -0.64
C LEU A 34 5.40 -0.44 -1.05
N GLU A 35 4.63 0.51 -1.59
CA GLU A 35 3.26 0.26 -2.04
C GLU A 35 3.17 -0.81 -3.15
N PHE A 36 4.20 -0.92 -3.99
CA PHE A 36 4.28 -1.92 -5.05
C PHE A 36 4.77 -3.26 -4.51
N GLU A 37 5.79 -3.25 -3.65
CA GLU A 37 6.34 -4.45 -3.01
C GLU A 37 5.28 -5.16 -2.18
N LEU A 38 4.59 -4.44 -1.29
CA LEU A 38 3.52 -5.01 -0.46
C LEU A 38 2.33 -5.50 -1.30
N TRP A 39 2.06 -4.88 -2.45
CA TRP A 39 1.03 -5.37 -3.35
C TRP A 39 1.46 -6.66 -4.05
N ARG A 40 2.73 -6.77 -4.46
CA ARG A 40 3.29 -7.98 -5.06
C ARG A 40 3.15 -9.17 -4.11
N GLU A 41 3.50 -8.99 -2.84
CA GLU A 41 3.33 -10.00 -1.79
C GLU A 41 1.87 -10.49 -1.67
N LEU A 42 0.89 -9.65 -1.98
CA LEU A 42 -0.53 -10.02 -1.93
C LEU A 42 -1.03 -10.82 -3.14
N VAL A 43 -0.49 -10.57 -4.34
CA VAL A 43 -1.13 -11.01 -5.60
C VAL A 43 -0.27 -11.93 -6.46
N GLU A 44 1.03 -12.00 -6.19
CA GLU A 44 1.95 -12.88 -6.92
C GLU A 44 2.37 -14.04 -6.02
N ASP A 45 3.59 -14.02 -5.49
CA ASP A 45 4.10 -15.01 -4.55
C ASP A 45 4.72 -14.27 -3.35
N PRO A 46 4.17 -14.43 -2.13
CA PRO A 46 4.73 -13.78 -0.94
C PRO A 46 6.08 -14.38 -0.58
N GLU A 47 7.12 -13.55 -0.56
CA GLU A 47 8.48 -13.96 -0.20
C GLU A 47 8.86 -13.51 1.22
N MET A 48 8.28 -12.41 1.71
CA MET A 48 8.71 -11.74 2.94
C MET A 48 7.66 -11.76 4.03
N LEU A 49 6.39 -11.55 3.69
CA LEU A 49 5.32 -11.47 4.68
C LEU A 49 4.90 -12.85 5.14
N ASP A 50 4.72 -13.01 6.46
CA ASP A 50 4.11 -14.23 6.99
C ASP A 50 2.58 -14.24 6.76
N ASN A 51 1.96 -15.41 6.97
CA ASN A 51 0.52 -15.60 6.73
C ASN A 51 -0.34 -14.64 7.57
N GLU A 52 0.03 -14.37 8.83
CA GLU A 52 -0.76 -13.47 9.69
C GLU A 52 -0.69 -12.03 9.17
N GLU A 53 0.47 -11.64 8.65
CA GLU A 53 0.67 -10.32 8.07
C GLU A 53 -0.05 -10.12 6.76
N LEU A 54 -0.02 -11.13 5.89
CA LEU A 54 -0.78 -11.16 4.65
C LEU A 54 -2.29 -11.06 4.93
N GLU A 55 -2.82 -11.90 5.82
CA GLU A 55 -4.23 -11.88 6.19
C GLU A 55 -4.66 -10.51 6.73
N LYS A 56 -3.82 -9.90 7.56
CA LYS A 56 -4.10 -8.58 8.10
C LYS A 56 -4.04 -7.48 7.04
N LEU A 57 -3.07 -7.55 6.13
CA LEU A 57 -2.94 -6.59 5.03
C LEU A 57 -4.13 -6.68 4.06
N VAL A 58 -4.55 -7.90 3.69
CA VAL A 58 -5.76 -8.17 2.90
C VAL A 58 -6.99 -7.59 3.57
N LYS A 59 -7.18 -7.86 4.87
CA LYS A 59 -8.34 -7.35 5.61
C LYS A 59 -8.40 -5.83 5.61
N LEU A 60 -7.28 -5.15 5.84
CA LEU A 60 -7.23 -3.69 5.86
C LEU A 60 -7.48 -3.08 4.49
N LYS A 61 -6.90 -3.67 3.44
CA LYS A 61 -7.17 -3.33 2.04
C LYS A 61 -8.65 -3.42 1.71
N ASP A 62 -9.29 -4.53 2.09
CA ASP A 62 -10.70 -4.78 1.81
C ASP A 62 -11.61 -3.84 2.59
N GLN A 63 -11.28 -3.54 3.86
CA GLN A 63 -12.02 -2.55 4.65
C GLN A 63 -11.87 -1.12 4.12
N ALA A 64 -10.70 -0.78 3.58
CA ALA A 64 -10.45 0.52 2.99
C ALA A 64 -11.06 0.65 1.58
N GLU A 65 -11.35 -0.47 0.91
CA GLU A 65 -11.71 -0.51 -0.51
C GLU A 65 -10.67 0.19 -1.41
N GLY A 66 -9.41 0.20 -0.96
CA GLY A 66 -8.33 0.91 -1.65
C GLY A 66 -6.92 0.56 -1.19
N TRP A 67 -5.98 1.34 -1.69
CA TRP A 67 -4.55 1.19 -1.45
C TRP A 67 -3.88 2.55 -1.25
N VAL A 68 -2.80 2.56 -0.48
CA VAL A 68 -2.02 3.76 -0.19
C VAL A 68 -0.82 3.81 -1.13
N LEU A 69 -0.62 4.95 -1.76
CA LEU A 69 0.50 5.24 -2.68
C LEU A 69 1.32 6.39 -2.10
N MET A 70 2.64 6.30 -2.21
CA MET A 70 3.52 7.46 -2.05
C MET A 70 3.60 8.24 -3.37
N ASN A 71 3.22 9.50 -3.36
CA ASN A 71 3.51 10.41 -4.47
C ASN A 71 4.94 10.94 -4.28
N TYR A 72 5.87 10.45 -5.11
CA TYR A 72 7.29 10.81 -5.02
C TYR A 72 7.61 12.24 -5.45
N ASP A 73 6.74 12.88 -6.24
CA ASP A 73 6.93 14.27 -6.66
C ASP A 73 6.59 15.24 -5.52
N SER A 74 5.53 14.96 -4.76
CA SER A 74 5.07 15.80 -3.64
C SER A 74 5.58 15.33 -2.27
N GLY A 75 6.01 14.07 -2.15
CA GLY A 75 6.31 13.40 -0.89
C GLY A 75 5.07 13.10 -0.03
N ALA A 76 3.87 13.25 -0.58
CA ALA A 76 2.62 13.03 0.12
C ALA A 76 2.12 11.59 -0.05
N LEU A 77 1.33 11.11 0.92
CA LEU A 77 0.60 9.87 0.79
C LEU A 77 -0.76 10.13 0.15
N GLU A 78 -1.05 9.37 -0.89
CA GLU A 78 -2.32 9.37 -1.59
C GLU A 78 -3.08 8.07 -1.35
N PHE A 79 -4.40 8.14 -1.49
CA PHE A 79 -5.27 6.98 -1.42
C PHE A 79 -5.97 6.75 -2.76
N MET A 80 -5.93 5.52 -3.25
CA MET A 80 -6.60 5.11 -4.48
C MET A 80 -7.62 4.02 -4.19
N SER A 81 -8.80 4.08 -4.83
CA SER A 81 -9.71 2.94 -4.84
C SER A 81 -9.03 1.70 -5.45
N LEU A 82 -9.45 0.50 -5.05
CA LEU A 82 -8.83 -0.74 -5.55
C LEU A 82 -8.78 -0.84 -7.08
N PRO A 83 -9.85 -0.53 -7.85
CA PRO A 83 -9.77 -0.56 -9.31
C PRO A 83 -8.78 0.44 -9.89
N LYS A 84 -8.65 1.63 -9.29
CA LYS A 84 -7.69 2.66 -9.71
C LYS A 84 -6.27 2.19 -9.42
N TRP A 85 -6.03 1.67 -8.22
CA TRP A 85 -4.74 1.10 -7.84
C TRP A 85 -4.33 -0.08 -8.75
N GLN A 86 -5.21 -1.03 -9.01
CA GLN A 86 -4.91 -2.16 -9.91
C GLN A 86 -4.50 -1.69 -11.31
N SER A 87 -5.23 -0.71 -11.85
CA SER A 87 -4.91 -0.10 -13.15
C SER A 87 -3.59 0.65 -13.12
N TYR A 88 -3.28 1.31 -12.00
CA TYR A 88 -2.03 2.03 -11.78
C TYR A 88 -0.85 1.06 -11.65
N TYR A 89 -0.99 0.01 -10.84
CA TYR A 89 0.00 -1.04 -10.62
C TYR A 89 0.41 -1.71 -11.93
N GLN A 90 -0.55 -2.13 -12.77
CA GLN A 90 -0.24 -2.76 -14.07
C GLN A 90 0.58 -1.86 -15.01
N LYS A 91 0.47 -0.54 -14.87
CA LYS A 91 1.21 0.42 -15.71
C LYS A 91 2.57 0.81 -15.15
N HIS A 92 2.73 0.79 -13.83
CA HIS A 92 3.89 1.38 -13.14
C HIS A 92 4.64 0.39 -12.24
N LYS A 93 4.23 -0.88 -12.18
CA LYS A 93 4.94 -1.88 -11.38
C LYS A 93 6.41 -1.95 -11.83
N PRO A 94 7.37 -1.97 -10.89
CA PRO A 94 8.78 -1.80 -11.23
C PRO A 94 9.37 -2.92 -12.10
N PHE A 95 8.75 -4.12 -12.20
CA PHE A 95 9.08 -5.18 -13.15
C PHE A 95 7.84 -6.06 -13.42
#